data_AF-A0A2Z4Z5T2-F1
#
_entry.id   AF-A0A2Z4Z5T2-F1
#
_cell.length_a   1.000
_cell.length_b   1.000
_cell.length_c   1.000
_cell.angle_alpha   90.00
_cell.angle_beta   90.00
_cell.angle_gamma   90.00
#
_symmetry.space_group_name_H-M   'P 1'
#
loop_
_entity.id
_entity.type
_entity.pdbx_description
1 polymer ?
#
loop_
_entity_poly.entity_id
_entity_poly.type
_entity_poly.pdbx_seq_one_letter_code
_entity_poly.pdbx_strand_id
1 'polypeptide(L)'
;MRKLSCLVISMALSFPLMAHEPGGINSAKGQVDAAFDLVHTHIYRVGDNIVFQQVVSGTAGANTPKAFGVPLAAIGFPETFNYDGVTAGLKVNADLHDPLLCVSSVWDVASGDLSLPATWKRNE
;
A
#
# COMPACT_ATOMS: atom_id res chain seq x y z
N MET A 1 -22.51 -14.23 70.21
CA MET A 1 -22.36 -13.18 69.18
C MET A 1 -21.82 -13.82 67.90
N ARG A 2 -22.67 -14.05 66.90
CA ARG A 2 -22.31 -14.68 65.60
C ARG A 2 -21.56 -13.65 64.74
N LYS A 3 -20.27 -13.89 64.46
CA LYS A 3 -19.50 -13.08 63.49
C LYS A 3 -19.87 -13.57 62.08
N LEU A 4 -20.69 -12.79 61.36
CA LEU A 4 -20.95 -13.05 59.94
C LEU A 4 -19.69 -12.71 59.14
N SER A 5 -19.13 -13.72 58.47
CA SER A 5 -18.16 -13.54 57.39
C SER A 5 -18.88 -12.92 56.19
N CYS A 6 -18.40 -11.76 55.73
CA CYS A 6 -18.73 -11.24 54.41
C CYS A 6 -17.84 -11.94 53.38
N LEU A 7 -18.39 -12.93 52.69
CA LEU A 7 -17.79 -13.51 51.50
C LEU A 7 -18.00 -12.51 50.34
N VAL A 8 -16.94 -11.79 49.98
CA VAL A 8 -16.96 -10.88 48.83
C VAL A 8 -16.86 -11.72 47.56
N ILE A 9 -17.99 -11.93 46.89
CA ILE A 9 -18.05 -12.56 45.57
C ILE A 9 -17.55 -11.51 44.56
N SER A 10 -16.29 -11.64 44.15
CA SER A 10 -15.71 -10.85 43.05
C SER A 10 -16.27 -11.41 41.74
N MET A 11 -17.30 -10.74 41.20
CA MET A 11 -17.90 -11.07 39.91
C MET A 11 -17.01 -10.50 38.80
N ALA A 12 -16.22 -11.37 38.16
CA ALA A 12 -15.43 -11.00 36.98
C ALA A 12 -16.38 -10.68 35.82
N LEU A 13 -16.60 -9.40 35.54
CA LEU A 13 -17.20 -8.94 34.29
C LEU A 13 -16.21 -9.17 33.16
N SER A 14 -16.44 -10.22 32.36
CA SER A 14 -15.72 -10.45 31.11
C SER A 14 -16.15 -9.40 30.09
N PHE A 15 -15.39 -8.32 29.98
CA PHE A 15 -15.50 -7.43 28.81
C PHE A 15 -14.94 -8.20 27.60
N PRO A 16 -15.70 -8.38 26.51
CA PRO A 16 -15.12 -8.89 25.28
C PRO A 16 -14.07 -7.89 24.81
N LEU A 17 -12.81 -8.30 24.82
CA LEU A 17 -11.70 -7.52 24.28
C LEU A 17 -11.83 -7.54 22.75
N MET A 18 -12.66 -6.66 22.20
CA MET A 18 -12.73 -6.43 20.75
C MET A 18 -11.52 -5.57 20.35
N ALA A 19 -10.33 -6.15 20.42
CA ALA A 19 -9.12 -5.57 19.88
C ALA A 19 -8.83 -6.19 18.53
N HIS A 20 -9.68 -5.94 17.54
CA HIS A 20 -9.22 -5.93 16.17
C HIS A 20 -9.20 -4.47 15.74
N GLU A 21 -8.00 -3.89 15.70
CA GLU A 21 -7.76 -2.61 15.06
C GLU A 21 -8.38 -2.63 13.64
N PRO A 22 -8.82 -1.49 13.09
CA PRO A 22 -9.13 -1.41 11.66
C PRO A 22 -7.93 -2.00 10.92
N GLY A 23 -8.16 -3.08 10.18
CA GLY A 23 -7.08 -3.88 9.60
C GLY A 23 -6.10 -3.04 8.78
N GLY A 24 -4.95 -3.62 8.46
CA GLY A 24 -3.90 -2.95 7.71
C GLY A 24 -2.61 -2.78 8.51
N ILE A 25 -1.68 -2.04 7.92
CA ILE A 25 -0.34 -1.77 8.45
C ILE A 25 -0.28 -0.28 8.78
N ASN A 26 -0.01 0.04 10.04
CA ASN A 26 0.19 1.40 10.53
C ASN A 26 1.68 1.70 10.65
N SER A 27 2.07 2.91 10.30
CA SER A 27 3.42 3.46 10.52
C SER A 27 3.32 4.75 11.33
N ALA A 28 4.33 4.99 12.18
CA ALA A 28 4.48 6.29 12.81
C ALA A 28 4.80 7.34 11.74
N LYS A 29 4.42 8.61 11.99
CA LYS A 29 4.75 9.72 11.08
C LYS A 29 6.26 9.86 10.91
N GLY A 30 6.71 9.99 9.68
CA GLY A 30 8.11 10.21 9.34
C GLY A 30 8.54 11.69 9.36
N GLN A 31 9.80 11.93 9.03
CA GLN A 31 10.33 13.26 8.69
C GLN A 31 10.37 13.47 7.17
N VAL A 32 9.30 13.08 6.49
CA VAL A 32 9.11 13.28 5.04
C VAL A 32 7.92 14.22 4.82
N ASP A 33 7.77 14.75 3.61
CA ASP A 33 6.65 15.63 3.28
C ASP A 33 5.32 14.94 3.56
N ALA A 34 4.42 15.61 4.29
CA ALA A 34 3.16 15.02 4.76
C ALA A 34 2.23 14.57 3.63
N ALA A 35 2.36 15.12 2.42
CA ALA A 35 1.60 14.69 1.25
C ALA A 35 2.10 13.34 0.67
N PHE A 36 3.29 12.89 1.07
CA PHE A 36 3.94 11.65 0.62
C PHE A 36 4.27 10.67 1.77
N ASP A 37 4.09 11.09 3.03
CA ASP A 37 4.34 10.29 4.24
C ASP A 37 3.21 9.28 4.51
N LEU A 38 3.35 8.04 4.02
CA LEU A 38 2.36 6.98 4.25
C LEU A 38 2.31 6.58 5.74
N VAL A 39 1.13 6.70 6.34
CA VAL A 39 0.87 6.35 7.76
C VAL A 39 -0.03 5.15 7.93
N HIS A 40 -0.80 4.79 6.91
CA HIS A 40 -1.68 3.63 6.94
C HIS A 40 -1.81 3.02 5.54
N THR A 41 -1.65 1.70 5.45
CA THR A 41 -1.86 0.91 4.24
C THR A 41 -2.80 -0.24 4.55
N HIS A 42 -3.87 -0.37 3.78
CA HIS A 42 -4.88 -1.41 3.99
C HIS A 42 -5.37 -1.97 2.66
N ILE A 43 -5.41 -3.30 2.57
CA ILE A 43 -5.98 -4.02 1.43
C ILE A 43 -7.19 -4.78 1.95
N TYR A 44 -8.36 -4.48 1.43
CA TYR A 44 -9.61 -5.12 1.85
C TYR A 44 -10.54 -5.32 0.66
N ARG A 45 -11.55 -6.17 0.86
CA ARG A 45 -12.50 -6.52 -0.19
C ARG A 45 -13.79 -5.71 -0.03
N VAL A 46 -14.31 -5.16 -1.12
CA VAL A 46 -15.62 -4.51 -1.21
C VAL A 46 -16.41 -5.16 -2.35
N GLY A 47 -17.30 -6.09 -1.99
CA GLY A 47 -17.96 -6.96 -2.96
C GLY A 47 -16.95 -7.84 -3.69
N ASP A 48 -16.92 -7.75 -5.02
CA ASP A 48 -15.94 -8.45 -5.86
C ASP A 48 -14.63 -7.68 -6.04
N ASN A 49 -14.55 -6.43 -5.57
CA ASN A 49 -13.39 -5.59 -5.74
C ASN A 49 -12.39 -5.75 -4.58
N ILE A 50 -11.10 -5.67 -4.90
CA ILE A 50 -10.03 -5.46 -3.91
C ILE A 50 -9.70 -3.97 -3.88
N VAL A 51 -9.84 -3.36 -2.72
CA VAL A 51 -9.54 -1.95 -2.47
C VAL A 51 -8.16 -1.85 -1.85
N PHE A 52 -7.29 -1.10 -2.51
CA PHE A 52 -5.97 -0.73 -2.00
C PHE A 52 -6.07 0.70 -1.46
N GLN A 53 -6.07 0.83 -0.14
CA GLN A 53 -6.13 2.11 0.54
C GLN A 53 -4.73 2.48 1.05
N GLN A 54 -4.29 3.67 0.66
CA GLN A 54 -3.07 4.30 1.14
C GLN A 54 -3.44 5.66 1.73
N VAL A 55 -3.01 5.93 2.95
CA VAL A 55 -3.28 7.18 3.66
C VAL A 55 -1.95 7.85 4.00
N VAL A 56 -1.85 9.14 3.74
CA VAL A 56 -0.69 9.97 4.07
C VAL A 56 -0.94 10.80 5.33
N SER A 57 0.11 11.33 5.97
CA SER A 57 0.00 12.09 7.21
C SER A 57 -0.58 13.50 7.05
N GLY A 58 -0.81 13.95 5.81
CA GLY A 58 -1.51 15.16 5.41
C GLY A 58 -2.56 14.91 4.31
N THR A 59 -2.65 15.81 3.33
CA THR A 59 -3.61 15.68 2.22
C THR A 59 -2.93 15.05 1.01
N ALA A 60 -3.38 13.86 0.61
CA ALA A 60 -2.86 13.17 -0.57
C ALA A 60 -3.01 14.04 -1.82
N GLY A 61 -1.93 14.16 -2.61
CA GLY A 61 -1.92 14.95 -3.84
C GLY A 61 -1.89 16.47 -3.63
N ALA A 62 -1.81 16.98 -2.40
CA ALA A 62 -1.65 18.42 -2.14
C ALA A 62 -0.32 18.96 -2.69
N ASN A 63 0.70 18.09 -2.77
CA ASN A 63 1.95 18.37 -3.42
C ASN A 63 2.12 17.43 -4.62
N THR A 64 2.55 18.00 -5.74
CA THR A 64 3.03 17.21 -6.88
C THR A 64 4.52 16.96 -6.68
N PRO A 65 4.99 15.71 -6.73
CA PRO A 65 6.43 15.44 -6.71
C PRO A 65 7.08 16.27 -7.81
N LYS A 66 8.19 16.95 -7.49
CA LYS A 66 9.03 17.51 -8.55
C LYS A 66 9.40 16.36 -9.47
N ALA A 67 9.21 16.55 -10.77
CA ALA A 67 9.63 15.57 -11.75
C ALA A 67 11.12 15.26 -11.49
N PHE A 68 11.38 14.09 -10.91
CA PHE A 68 12.70 13.52 -10.90
C PHE A 68 12.84 12.94 -12.29
N GLY A 69 13.68 13.55 -13.12
CA GLY A 69 13.97 12.99 -14.43
C GLY A 69 14.52 11.59 -14.21
N VAL A 70 13.75 10.56 -14.55
CA VAL A 70 14.37 9.28 -14.92
C VAL A 70 15.43 9.68 -15.93
N PRO A 71 16.74 9.42 -15.69
CA PRO A 71 17.76 9.85 -16.61
C PRO A 71 17.37 9.27 -17.95
N LEU A 72 16.91 10.14 -18.85
CA LEU A 72 16.37 9.77 -20.14
C LEU A 72 17.50 9.10 -20.98
N ALA A 73 18.75 9.37 -20.56
CA ALA A 73 19.98 8.69 -20.93
C ALA A 73 20.08 7.21 -20.52
N ALA A 74 19.49 6.79 -19.39
CA ALA A 74 19.54 5.40 -18.92
C ALA A 74 18.71 4.45 -19.81
N ILE A 75 17.75 4.99 -20.57
CA ILE A 75 16.88 4.26 -21.51
C ILE A 75 17.18 4.58 -22.99
N GLY A 76 18.23 5.36 -23.29
CA GLY A 76 18.68 5.60 -24.68
C GLY A 76 17.81 6.53 -25.54
N PHE A 77 16.94 7.34 -24.94
CA PHE A 77 16.14 8.37 -25.62
C PHE A 77 15.30 7.93 -26.86
N PRO A 78 14.50 6.85 -26.81
CA PRO A 78 13.56 6.59 -27.89
C PRO A 78 12.52 7.73 -28.00
N GLU A 79 12.27 8.23 -29.20
CA GLU A 79 11.10 9.09 -29.48
C GLU A 79 9.80 8.29 -29.47
N THR A 80 9.93 6.98 -29.67
CA THR A 80 8.86 6.00 -29.69
C THR A 80 9.34 4.70 -29.08
N PHE A 81 8.54 4.05 -28.25
CA PHE A 81 8.81 2.68 -27.85
C PHE A 81 7.54 1.85 -27.80
N ASN A 82 7.72 0.56 -28.02
CA ASN A 82 6.66 -0.41 -27.94
C ASN A 82 6.56 -0.95 -26.52
N TYR A 83 5.34 -1.17 -26.03
CA TYR A 83 5.09 -1.70 -24.70
C TYR A 83 3.91 -2.67 -24.72
N ASP A 84 3.81 -3.45 -23.64
CA ASP A 84 2.70 -4.34 -23.38
C ASP A 84 2.10 -4.07 -22.00
N GLY A 85 0.82 -4.38 -21.85
CA GLY A 85 0.16 -4.38 -20.55
C GLY A 85 0.38 -5.73 -19.88
N VAL A 86 0.72 -5.73 -18.59
CA VAL A 86 0.81 -6.97 -17.81
C VAL A 86 -0.03 -6.87 -16.55
N THR A 87 -0.73 -7.96 -16.22
CA THR A 87 -1.29 -8.15 -14.88
C THR A 87 -0.23 -8.81 -14.03
N ALA A 88 0.23 -8.10 -12.99
CA ALA A 88 1.36 -8.52 -12.18
C ALA A 88 1.04 -8.51 -10.68
N GLY A 89 1.63 -9.47 -9.97
CA GLY A 89 1.72 -9.41 -8.52
C GLY A 89 2.81 -8.43 -8.12
N LEU A 90 2.46 -7.42 -7.33
CA LEU A 90 3.41 -6.47 -6.76
C LEU A 90 3.66 -6.81 -5.29
N LYS A 91 4.94 -6.83 -4.90
CA LYS A 91 5.37 -7.04 -3.51
C LYS A 91 6.09 -5.78 -3.04
N VAL A 92 5.63 -5.24 -1.91
CA VAL A 92 6.31 -4.16 -1.20
C VAL A 92 7.23 -4.78 -0.16
N ASN A 93 8.50 -4.39 -0.16
CA ASN A 93 9.40 -4.72 0.93
C ASN A 93 9.00 -3.92 2.18
N ALA A 94 8.80 -4.63 3.29
CA ALA A 94 8.44 -4.02 4.56
C ALA A 94 9.65 -3.50 5.35
N ASP A 95 10.87 -3.71 4.85
CA ASP A 95 12.08 -3.12 5.42
C ASP A 95 12.08 -1.60 5.20
N LEU A 96 12.10 -0.84 6.29
CA LEU A 96 12.15 0.62 6.28
C LEU A 96 13.40 1.16 5.59
N HIS A 97 14.50 0.39 5.62
CA HIS A 97 15.77 0.81 5.04
C HIS A 97 15.89 0.45 3.55
N ASP A 98 14.97 -0.34 3.00
CA ASP A 98 14.94 -0.69 1.58
C ASP A 98 13.49 -0.91 1.07
N PRO A 99 12.65 0.15 1.03
CA PRO A 99 11.25 0.04 0.64
C PRO A 99 11.11 -0.10 -0.88
N LEU A 100 11.44 -1.27 -1.41
CA LEU A 100 11.33 -1.59 -2.83
C LEU A 100 9.94 -2.13 -3.17
N LEU A 101 9.37 -1.63 -4.27
CA LEU A 101 8.21 -2.21 -4.93
C LEU A 101 8.71 -3.11 -6.06
N CYS A 102 8.50 -4.41 -5.93
CA CYS A 102 8.96 -5.40 -6.90
C CYS A 102 7.79 -6.08 -7.61
N VAL A 103 7.93 -6.33 -8.91
CA VAL A 103 7.10 -7.31 -9.62
C VAL A 103 7.55 -8.70 -9.20
N SER A 104 6.72 -9.43 -8.45
CA SER A 104 7.02 -10.77 -7.95
C SER A 104 6.48 -11.89 -8.86
N SER A 105 5.50 -11.57 -9.69
CA SER A 105 4.91 -12.49 -10.67
C SER A 105 4.20 -11.72 -11.77
N VAL A 106 4.10 -12.33 -12.95
CA VAL A 106 3.26 -11.88 -14.07
C VAL A 106 2.25 -12.98 -14.34
N TRP A 107 0.96 -12.66 -14.30
CA TRP A 107 -0.13 -13.62 -14.46
C TRP A 107 -0.76 -13.55 -15.84
N ASP A 108 -0.78 -12.36 -16.42
CA ASP A 108 -1.36 -12.14 -17.74
C ASP A 108 -0.58 -11.05 -18.49
N VAL A 109 -0.62 -11.15 -19.81
CA VAL A 109 0.00 -10.23 -20.76
C VAL A 109 -1.07 -9.86 -21.77
N ALA A 110 -1.31 -8.57 -22.00
CA ALA A 110 -2.43 -8.12 -22.82
C ALA A 110 -2.37 -8.63 -24.27
N SER A 111 -1.17 -8.80 -24.84
CA SER A 111 -0.98 -9.47 -26.14
C SER A 111 -1.10 -11.00 -26.10
N GLY A 112 -0.94 -11.61 -24.93
CA GLY A 112 -0.78 -13.04 -24.74
C GLY A 112 0.63 -13.58 -24.99
N ASP A 113 1.52 -12.81 -25.62
CA ASP A 113 2.83 -13.30 -26.08
C ASP A 113 4.00 -12.31 -25.92
N LEU A 114 3.78 -11.18 -25.25
CA LEU A 114 4.74 -10.07 -25.08
C LEU A 114 5.20 -9.45 -26.42
N SER A 115 4.35 -9.47 -27.44
CA SER A 115 4.64 -8.84 -28.74
C SER A 115 4.77 -7.31 -28.69
N LEU A 116 4.48 -6.68 -27.55
CA LEU A 116 4.55 -5.23 -27.34
C LEU A 116 3.68 -4.45 -28.37
N PRO A 117 2.37 -4.75 -28.48
CA PRO A 117 1.54 -4.23 -29.56
C PRO A 117 1.21 -2.73 -29.43
N ALA A 118 1.40 -2.14 -28.25
CA ALA A 118 1.12 -0.73 -28.02
C ALA A 118 2.36 0.14 -28.27
N THR A 119 2.17 1.35 -28.76
CA THR A 119 3.25 2.31 -29.00
C THR A 119 3.04 3.56 -28.17
N TRP A 120 4.07 3.96 -27.43
CA TRP A 120 4.15 5.26 -26.79
C TRP A 120 4.94 6.21 -27.69
N LYS A 121 4.51 7.47 -27.80
CA LYS A 121 5.22 8.52 -28.52
C LYS A 121 5.34 9.76 -27.64
N ARG A 122 6.48 10.47 -27.74
CA ARG A 122 6.80 11.60 -26.85
C ARG A 122 5.86 12.81 -26.99
N ASN A 123 5.27 13.00 -28.17
CA ASN A 123 4.57 14.22 -28.55
C ASN A 123 3.12 13.97 -29.03
N GLU A 124 2.55 12.82 -28.70
CA GLU A 124 1.12 12.50 -28.91
C GLU A 124 0.38 12.49 -27.58
#